data_AF-A0A7C3ZGC4-F1
#
_entry.id   AF-A0A7C3ZGC4-F1
#
_cell.length_a   1.000
_cell.length_b   1.000
_cell.length_c   1.000
_cell.angle_alpha   90.00
_cell.angle_beta   90.00
_cell.angle_gamma   90.00
#
_symmetry.space_group_name_H-M   'P 1'
#
loop_
_entity.id
_entity.type
_entity.pdbx_description
1 polymer ?
#
loop_
_entity_poly.entity_id
_entity_poly.type
_entity_poly.pdbx_seq_one_letter_code
_entity_poly.pdbx_strand_id
1 'polypeptide(L)'
;MMARKYLQVVLFGDSVSWSGGAAYGSRYADFLEEALQSAAGKDALIDVAACGDGGNTAQEGLARIERDCIDYAPDIVVINFGGNDAIRSPSREIFKTSYERILSRLKNETHAVVVLETLPTLDEERHQCRQIPQALMHGGLEKYIEFYSHSFIRNTAVLRGCILHDRFRIYHQEISKNPAQREVLIQADGVHFTVEGNKFFAETLAAVIIPVLPRAFPAVEKSPGFWYERATVNPAYMEACAALENGRLKEFFLEPKSYSSRLALQRTRSFARRASVADSNEIAQKATLVERLAAGFLAAERIFSAPVPEIIKGSAEWALRMLEEVNHQTIARKLSEFLNNCAQLPDRR
;
A
#
# COMPACT_ATOMS: atom_id res chain seq x y z
N MET A 1 14.62 13.55 25.28
CA MET A 1 14.53 12.23 24.62
C MET A 1 15.29 12.34 23.31
N MET A 2 15.96 11.29 22.85
CA MET A 2 16.46 11.27 21.47
C MET A 2 15.27 11.15 20.52
N ALA A 3 15.33 11.81 19.37
CA ALA A 3 14.33 11.66 18.31
C ALA A 3 14.13 10.17 17.97
N ARG A 4 12.87 9.74 17.87
CA ARG A 4 12.53 8.36 17.48
C ARG A 4 12.95 8.15 16.02
N LYS A 5 13.66 7.08 15.72
CA LYS A 5 14.06 6.78 14.33
C LYS A 5 12.81 6.59 13.48
N TYR A 6 12.82 7.06 12.25
CA TYR A 6 11.72 6.80 11.33
C TYR A 6 12.19 5.88 10.19
N LEU A 7 11.34 4.92 9.80
CA LEU A 7 11.58 4.07 8.64
C LEU A 7 10.36 4.03 7.75
N GLN A 8 10.57 4.38 6.48
CA GLN A 8 9.55 4.35 5.44
C GLN A 8 9.67 3.11 4.57
N VAL A 9 8.63 2.29 4.59
CA VAL A 9 8.41 1.27 3.57
C VAL A 9 7.38 1.77 2.57
N VAL A 10 7.64 1.60 1.28
CA VAL A 10 6.65 1.86 0.22
C VAL A 10 6.34 0.56 -0.51
N LEU A 11 5.07 0.15 -0.49
CA LEU A 11 4.55 -0.94 -1.31
C LEU A 11 4.09 -0.36 -2.65
N PHE A 12 4.97 -0.40 -3.65
CA PHE A 12 4.76 0.19 -4.95
C PHE A 12 4.31 -0.86 -5.97
N GLY A 13 3.03 -0.82 -6.33
CA GLY A 13 2.48 -1.87 -7.19
C GLY A 13 1.07 -1.64 -7.68
N ASP A 14 0.29 -2.71 -7.79
CA ASP A 14 -1.05 -2.72 -8.33
C ASP A 14 -2.15 -2.91 -7.25
N SER A 15 -3.26 -3.54 -7.63
CA SER A 15 -4.39 -3.83 -6.73
C SER A 15 -4.02 -4.75 -5.56
N VAL A 16 -3.04 -5.65 -5.73
CA VAL A 16 -2.60 -6.54 -4.64
C VAL A 16 -1.85 -5.74 -3.58
N SER A 17 -1.01 -4.77 -3.99
CA SER A 17 -0.33 -3.86 -3.06
C SER A 17 -1.29 -2.87 -2.39
N TRP A 18 -2.42 -2.57 -3.02
CA TRP A 18 -3.49 -1.76 -2.44
C TRP A 18 -4.32 -2.55 -1.41
N SER A 19 -4.51 -3.85 -1.59
CA SER A 19 -5.43 -4.69 -0.80
C SER A 19 -6.88 -4.18 -0.84
N GLY A 20 -7.38 -3.91 -2.06
CA GLY A 20 -8.73 -3.35 -2.28
C GLY A 20 -9.90 -4.21 -1.82
N GLY A 21 -9.66 -5.44 -1.35
CA GLY A 21 -10.64 -6.32 -0.72
C GLY A 21 -10.61 -6.35 0.82
N ALA A 22 -9.83 -5.49 1.46
CA ALA A 22 -9.72 -5.45 2.92
C ALA A 22 -10.09 -4.07 3.50
N ALA A 23 -10.52 -4.06 4.76
CA ALA A 23 -10.64 -2.84 5.57
C ALA A 23 -9.25 -2.29 5.93
N TYR A 24 -9.16 -0.98 6.18
CA TYR A 24 -7.98 -0.44 6.85
C TYR A 24 -7.79 -1.11 8.22
N GLY A 25 -6.54 -1.41 8.58
CA GLY A 25 -6.18 -2.22 9.73
C GLY A 25 -6.08 -3.71 9.45
N SER A 26 -6.47 -4.16 8.25
CA SER A 26 -6.45 -5.57 7.83
C SER A 26 -5.86 -5.76 6.43
N ARG A 27 -5.14 -4.77 5.89
CA ARG A 27 -4.47 -4.84 4.58
C ARG A 27 -3.08 -5.47 4.71
N TYR A 28 -2.51 -5.85 3.57
CA TYR A 28 -1.13 -6.32 3.46
C TYR A 28 -0.14 -5.34 4.11
N ALA A 29 -0.29 -4.04 3.83
CA ALA A 29 0.53 -2.98 4.42
C ALA A 29 0.38 -2.87 5.95
N ASP A 30 -0.84 -3.05 6.46
CA ASP A 30 -1.14 -2.87 7.88
C ASP A 30 -0.49 -3.98 8.71
N PHE A 31 -0.60 -5.24 8.26
CA PHE A 31 0.06 -6.38 8.90
C PHE A 31 1.59 -6.32 8.76
N LEU A 32 2.10 -5.80 7.63
CA LEU A 32 3.55 -5.61 7.47
C LEU A 32 4.06 -4.53 8.45
N GLU A 33 3.33 -3.43 8.60
CA GLU A 33 3.68 -2.37 9.55
C GLU A 33 3.74 -2.93 10.97
N GLU A 34 2.75 -3.72 11.38
CA GLU A 34 2.71 -4.36 12.69
C GLU A 34 3.93 -5.28 12.91
N ALA A 35 4.20 -6.18 11.96
CA ALA A 35 5.31 -7.13 12.06
C ALA A 35 6.67 -6.43 12.15
N LEU A 36 6.90 -5.43 11.30
CA LEU A 36 8.15 -4.66 11.29
C LEU A 36 8.29 -3.77 12.54
N GLN A 37 7.19 -3.15 13.00
CA GLN A 37 7.19 -2.33 14.20
C GLN A 37 7.48 -3.17 15.46
N SER A 38 6.94 -4.39 15.52
CA SER A 38 7.24 -5.35 16.58
C SER A 38 8.73 -5.72 16.61
N ALA A 39 9.32 -5.99 15.44
CA ALA A 39 10.74 -6.32 15.32
C ALA A 39 11.68 -5.13 15.62
N ALA A 40 11.29 -3.91 15.24
CA ALA A 40 12.11 -2.71 15.41
C ALA A 40 12.07 -2.13 16.84
N GLY A 41 11.03 -2.44 17.62
CA GLY A 41 10.86 -1.94 18.98
C GLY A 41 10.39 -0.48 19.06
N LYS A 42 10.31 0.07 20.27
CA LYS A 42 9.67 1.37 20.55
C LYS A 42 10.51 2.57 20.12
N ASP A 43 11.81 2.40 19.92
CA ASP A 43 12.74 3.48 19.55
C ASP A 43 12.69 3.84 18.05
N ALA A 44 11.93 3.07 17.26
CA ALA A 44 11.68 3.33 15.85
C ALA A 44 10.17 3.43 15.58
N LEU A 45 9.78 4.33 14.69
CA LEU A 45 8.46 4.42 14.10
C LEU A 45 8.52 3.88 12.68
N ILE A 46 7.80 2.79 12.44
CA ILE A 46 7.65 2.23 11.09
C ILE A 46 6.38 2.81 10.47
N ASP A 47 6.47 3.21 9.21
CA ASP A 47 5.33 3.56 8.38
C ASP A 47 5.39 2.78 7.06
N VAL A 48 4.33 2.06 6.75
CA VAL A 48 4.20 1.28 5.52
C VAL A 48 3.13 1.93 4.63
N ALA A 49 3.58 2.56 3.55
CA ALA A 49 2.70 3.20 2.59
C ALA A 49 2.20 2.22 1.52
N ALA A 50 0.88 2.02 1.46
CA ALA A 50 0.22 1.19 0.46
C ALA A 50 0.02 1.94 -0.87
N CYS A 51 1.12 2.12 -1.63
CA CYS A 51 1.17 2.86 -2.89
C CYS A 51 0.83 2.00 -4.12
N GLY A 52 -0.02 0.99 -3.93
CA GLY A 52 -0.63 0.20 -5.02
C GLY A 52 -1.75 0.96 -5.72
N ASP A 53 -1.94 0.78 -7.02
CA ASP A 53 -3.09 1.34 -7.76
C ASP A 53 -3.73 0.32 -8.70
N GLY A 54 -5.06 0.24 -8.65
CA GLY A 54 -5.81 -0.88 -9.23
C GLY A 54 -5.56 -1.06 -10.73
N GLY A 55 -5.21 -2.28 -11.14
CA GLY A 55 -5.02 -2.61 -12.55
C GLY A 55 -3.77 -2.02 -13.21
N ASN A 56 -2.92 -1.30 -12.47
CA ASN A 56 -1.71 -0.69 -13.03
C ASN A 56 -0.73 -1.75 -13.55
N THR A 57 -0.18 -1.47 -14.72
CA THR A 57 1.01 -2.09 -15.31
C THR A 57 2.29 -1.41 -14.79
N ALA A 58 3.45 -2.00 -15.02
CA ALA A 58 4.75 -1.39 -14.72
C ALA A 58 4.95 -0.05 -15.47
N GLN A 59 4.37 0.10 -16.67
CA GLN A 59 4.44 1.36 -17.42
C GLN A 59 3.64 2.48 -16.74
N GLU A 60 2.42 2.17 -16.29
CA GLU A 60 1.58 3.11 -15.53
C GLU A 60 2.19 3.42 -14.15
N GLY A 61 2.79 2.41 -13.50
CA GLY A 61 3.61 2.59 -12.31
C GLY A 61 4.77 3.56 -12.56
N LEU A 62 5.55 3.35 -13.62
CA LEU A 62 6.67 4.24 -13.97
C LEU A 62 6.24 5.70 -14.14
N ALA A 63 5.05 5.96 -14.69
CA ALA A 63 4.53 7.32 -14.85
C ALA A 63 4.25 8.03 -13.51
N ARG A 64 4.05 7.29 -12.42
CA ARG A 64 3.74 7.83 -11.07
C ARG A 64 4.83 7.59 -10.02
N ILE A 65 5.98 7.02 -10.41
CA ILE A 65 7.05 6.63 -9.47
C ILE A 65 7.57 7.81 -8.63
N GLU A 66 7.66 9.00 -9.23
CA GLU A 66 8.11 10.20 -8.50
C GLU A 66 7.18 10.47 -7.33
N ARG A 67 5.88 10.62 -7.62
CA ARG A 67 4.83 10.98 -6.68
C ARG A 67 4.58 9.92 -5.61
N ASP A 68 4.54 8.66 -6.02
CA ASP A 68 4.04 7.54 -5.20
C ASP A 68 5.14 6.66 -4.61
N CYS A 69 6.41 6.98 -4.87
CA CYS A 69 7.53 6.22 -4.33
C CYS A 69 8.71 7.10 -3.95
N ILE A 70 9.35 7.78 -4.91
CA ILE A 70 10.60 8.53 -4.66
C ILE A 70 10.37 9.71 -3.72
N ASP A 71 9.25 10.43 -3.86
CA ASP A 71 8.89 11.57 -3.02
C ASP A 71 8.70 11.20 -1.55
N TYR A 72 8.43 9.93 -1.26
CA TYR A 72 8.37 9.41 0.09
C TYR A 72 9.76 9.32 0.72
N ALA A 73 10.86 9.54 0.00
CA ALA A 73 12.21 9.25 0.46
C ALA A 73 12.25 7.89 1.19
N PRO A 74 11.97 6.79 0.45
CA PRO A 74 11.77 5.48 1.05
C PRO A 74 13.09 4.86 1.50
N ASP A 75 13.02 4.07 2.56
CA ASP A 75 14.13 3.26 3.07
C ASP A 75 14.03 1.83 2.55
N ILE A 76 12.81 1.36 2.29
CA ILE A 76 12.52 0.09 1.66
C ILE A 76 11.44 0.31 0.59
N VAL A 77 11.65 -0.24 -0.60
CA VAL A 77 10.65 -0.27 -1.67
C VAL A 77 10.36 -1.71 -2.03
N VAL A 78 9.08 -2.08 -1.94
CA VAL A 78 8.57 -3.38 -2.36
C VAL A 78 7.85 -3.19 -3.69
N ILE A 79 8.31 -3.85 -4.74
CA ILE A 79 7.78 -3.68 -6.11
C ILE A 79 6.92 -4.87 -6.48
N ASN A 80 5.69 -4.58 -6.91
CA ASN A 80 4.74 -5.59 -7.37
C ASN A 80 4.03 -5.14 -8.66
N PHE A 81 4.56 -5.60 -9.79
CA PHE A 81 3.97 -5.45 -11.12
C PHE A 81 4.21 -6.74 -11.92
N GLY A 82 3.49 -6.91 -13.03
CA GLY A 82 3.66 -8.06 -13.92
C GLY A 82 2.39 -8.85 -14.19
N GLY A 83 1.37 -8.73 -13.33
CA GLY A 83 0.09 -9.44 -13.49
C GLY A 83 -0.79 -8.76 -14.51
N ASN A 84 -1.12 -7.51 -14.23
CA ASN A 84 -1.83 -6.67 -15.19
C ASN A 84 -1.03 -6.51 -16.49
N ASP A 85 0.30 -6.45 -16.43
CA ASP A 85 1.15 -6.38 -17.61
C ASP A 85 0.96 -7.56 -18.55
N ALA A 86 0.92 -8.79 -18.01
CA ALA A 86 0.74 -9.98 -18.83
C ALA A 86 -0.61 -10.00 -19.58
N ILE A 87 -1.61 -9.29 -19.07
CA ILE A 87 -2.95 -9.23 -19.65
C ILE A 87 -3.16 -7.99 -20.52
N ARG A 88 -2.62 -6.83 -20.12
CA ARG A 88 -2.93 -5.51 -20.68
C ARG A 88 -1.78 -4.87 -21.44
N SER A 89 -0.54 -5.21 -21.12
CA SER A 89 0.61 -4.57 -21.79
C SER A 89 0.68 -5.02 -23.25
N PRO A 90 0.97 -4.11 -24.20
CA PRO A 90 1.07 -4.47 -25.61
C PRO A 90 2.17 -5.50 -25.91
N SER A 91 3.22 -5.55 -25.11
CA SER A 91 4.29 -6.55 -25.23
C SER A 91 5.03 -6.78 -23.91
N ARG A 92 5.71 -7.93 -23.82
CA ARG A 92 6.59 -8.28 -22.70
C ARG A 92 7.78 -7.32 -22.59
N GLU A 93 8.25 -6.79 -23.72
CA GLU A 93 9.36 -5.85 -23.78
C GLU A 93 9.01 -4.51 -23.13
N ILE A 94 7.76 -4.05 -23.24
CA ILE A 94 7.29 -2.84 -22.55
C ILE A 94 7.31 -3.05 -21.03
N PHE A 95 6.85 -4.21 -20.55
CA PHE A 95 6.94 -4.57 -19.13
C PHE A 95 8.39 -4.55 -18.65
N LYS A 96 9.29 -5.28 -19.32
CA LYS A 96 10.71 -5.37 -18.95
C LYS A 96 11.37 -3.98 -18.91
N THR A 97 11.20 -3.19 -19.98
CA THR A 97 11.79 -1.86 -20.09
C THR A 97 11.26 -0.93 -19.00
N SER A 98 9.95 -0.97 -18.72
CA SER A 98 9.34 -0.14 -17.68
C SER A 98 9.83 -0.55 -16.29
N TYR A 99 9.88 -1.85 -16.01
CA TYR A 99 10.38 -2.39 -14.75
C TYR A 99 11.86 -2.05 -14.53
N GLU A 100 12.71 -2.19 -15.54
CA GLU A 100 14.12 -1.80 -15.47
C GLU A 100 14.31 -0.29 -15.24
N ARG A 101 13.45 0.55 -15.84
CA ARG A 101 13.47 2.00 -15.61
C ARG A 101 13.04 2.34 -14.19
N ILE A 102 12.04 1.67 -13.62
CA ILE A 102 11.66 1.80 -12.21
C ILE A 102 12.88 1.48 -11.33
N LEU A 103 13.52 0.33 -11.54
CA LEU A 103 14.69 -0.08 -10.75
C LEU A 103 15.87 0.89 -10.91
N SER A 104 16.06 1.43 -12.10
CA SER A 104 17.14 2.39 -12.36
C SER A 104 16.89 3.73 -11.68
N ARG A 105 15.63 4.21 -11.65
CA ARG A 105 15.24 5.40 -10.90
C ARG A 105 15.48 5.20 -9.40
N LEU A 106 14.98 4.11 -8.83
CA LEU A 106 15.19 3.78 -7.41
C LEU A 106 16.67 3.71 -7.05
N LYS A 107 17.50 3.06 -7.87
CA LYS A 107 18.95 2.98 -7.66
C LYS A 107 19.63 4.35 -7.69
N ASN A 108 19.21 5.25 -8.58
CA ASN A 108 19.88 6.52 -8.83
C ASN A 108 19.41 7.65 -7.91
N GLU A 109 18.22 7.53 -7.32
CA GLU A 109 17.56 8.63 -6.59
C GLU A 109 17.24 8.31 -5.14
N THR A 110 17.39 7.05 -4.74
CA THR A 110 17.09 6.62 -3.38
C THR A 110 18.24 5.77 -2.85
N HIS A 111 18.25 5.59 -1.53
CA HIS A 111 19.10 4.59 -0.86
C HIS A 111 18.31 3.36 -0.45
N ALA A 112 17.09 3.20 -0.98
CA ALA A 112 16.17 2.19 -0.51
C ALA A 112 16.67 0.78 -0.78
N VAL A 113 16.46 -0.11 0.18
CA VAL A 113 16.54 -1.54 -0.07
C VAL A 113 15.35 -1.94 -0.94
N VAL A 114 15.62 -2.57 -2.08
CA VAL A 114 14.57 -3.00 -3.01
C VAL A 114 14.22 -4.47 -2.81
N VAL A 115 12.94 -4.73 -2.60
CA VAL A 115 12.34 -6.07 -2.59
C VAL A 115 11.49 -6.22 -3.84
N LEU A 116 11.70 -7.30 -4.61
CA LEU A 116 10.89 -7.62 -5.78
C LEU A 116 9.92 -8.74 -5.43
N GLU A 117 8.64 -8.51 -5.70
CA GLU A 117 7.61 -9.53 -5.52
C GLU A 117 7.23 -10.14 -6.87
N THR A 118 7.10 -11.47 -6.90
CA THR A 118 6.24 -12.09 -7.92
C THR A 118 4.78 -11.84 -7.54
N LEU A 119 3.87 -12.04 -8.48
CA LEU A 119 2.46 -12.10 -8.10
C LEU A 119 2.27 -13.28 -7.14
N PRO A 120 1.37 -13.16 -6.17
CA PRO A 120 1.20 -14.21 -5.18
C PRO A 120 0.47 -15.40 -5.76
N THR A 121 -0.57 -15.15 -6.55
CA THR A 121 -1.40 -16.18 -7.11
C THR A 121 -1.90 -15.77 -8.47
N LEU A 122 -2.08 -16.80 -9.28
CA LEU A 122 -2.91 -16.71 -10.45
C LEU A 122 -3.50 -18.09 -10.65
N ASP A 123 -4.46 -18.37 -9.78
CA ASP A 123 -5.08 -19.67 -9.70
C ASP A 123 -5.73 -20.02 -11.03
N GLU A 124 -5.09 -20.91 -11.78
CA GLU A 124 -5.44 -21.17 -13.18
C GLU A 124 -6.88 -21.67 -13.34
N GLU A 125 -7.42 -22.34 -12.33
CA GLU A 125 -8.78 -22.84 -12.36
C GLU A 125 -9.81 -21.73 -12.11
N ARG A 126 -9.47 -20.65 -11.39
CA ARG A 126 -10.43 -19.59 -11.02
C ARG A 126 -10.29 -18.34 -11.86
N HIS A 127 -9.09 -18.04 -12.31
CA HIS A 127 -8.78 -16.76 -12.91
C HIS A 127 -9.58 -16.54 -14.21
N GLN A 128 -10.25 -15.39 -14.31
CA GLN A 128 -11.07 -15.05 -15.48
C GLN A 128 -10.27 -15.08 -16.80
N CYS A 129 -8.97 -14.79 -16.75
CA CYS A 129 -8.09 -14.82 -17.92
C CYS A 129 -7.52 -16.20 -18.28
N ARG A 130 -7.97 -17.31 -17.66
CA ARG A 130 -7.41 -18.67 -17.93
C ARG A 130 -7.54 -19.13 -19.38
N GLN A 131 -8.51 -18.58 -20.11
CA GLN A 131 -8.81 -18.95 -21.50
C GLN A 131 -8.31 -17.93 -22.54
N ILE A 132 -7.50 -16.93 -22.15
CA ILE A 132 -6.95 -16.01 -23.15
C ILE A 132 -6.01 -16.76 -24.11
N PRO A 133 -5.91 -16.37 -25.39
CA PRO A 133 -5.07 -17.07 -26.38
C PRO A 133 -3.63 -17.26 -25.92
N GLN A 134 -3.06 -16.26 -25.26
CA GLN A 134 -1.69 -16.29 -24.75
C GLN A 134 -1.50 -17.39 -23.69
N ALA A 135 -2.45 -17.56 -22.77
CA ALA A 135 -2.40 -18.60 -21.74
C ALA A 135 -2.48 -19.99 -22.38
N LEU A 136 -3.42 -20.18 -23.31
CA LEU A 136 -3.59 -21.45 -24.02
C LEU A 136 -2.33 -21.84 -24.81
N MET A 137 -1.70 -20.88 -25.50
CA MET A 137 -0.46 -21.10 -26.25
C MET A 137 0.73 -21.53 -25.38
N HIS A 138 0.78 -21.08 -24.11
CA HIS A 138 1.84 -21.46 -23.17
C HIS A 138 1.50 -22.70 -22.35
N GLY A 139 0.36 -23.34 -22.62
CA GLY A 139 -0.09 -24.54 -21.92
C GLY A 139 -0.57 -24.27 -20.49
N GLY A 140 -1.10 -23.07 -20.27
CA GLY A 140 -1.70 -22.65 -19.02
C GLY A 140 -1.37 -21.20 -18.65
N LEU A 141 -2.24 -20.61 -17.84
CA LEU A 141 -2.08 -19.22 -17.43
C LEU A 141 -0.90 -19.04 -16.46
N GLU A 142 -0.65 -20.01 -15.57
CA GLU A 142 0.52 -19.99 -14.70
C GLU A 142 1.83 -20.03 -15.50
N LYS A 143 1.91 -20.88 -16.54
CA LYS A 143 3.07 -20.96 -17.43
C LYS A 143 3.26 -19.69 -18.24
N TYR A 144 2.17 -19.07 -18.68
CA TYR A 144 2.24 -17.79 -19.36
C TYR A 144 2.79 -16.68 -18.47
N ILE A 145 2.31 -16.58 -17.22
CA ILE A 145 2.80 -15.59 -16.25
C ILE A 145 4.26 -15.87 -15.86
N GLU A 146 4.63 -17.15 -15.71
CA GLU A 146 6.01 -17.56 -15.47
C GLU A 146 6.94 -17.05 -16.59
N PHE A 147 6.55 -17.30 -17.84
CA PHE A 147 7.24 -16.75 -19.01
C PHE A 147 7.23 -15.23 -18.98
N TYR A 148 6.08 -14.59 -18.79
CA TYR A 148 5.92 -13.15 -19.00
C TYR A 148 6.69 -12.33 -17.95
N SER A 149 6.41 -12.55 -16.66
CA SER A 149 6.89 -11.71 -15.56
C SER A 149 7.73 -12.44 -14.53
N HIS A 150 7.34 -13.61 -14.01
CA HIS A 150 8.01 -14.18 -12.84
C HIS A 150 9.47 -14.56 -13.09
N SER A 151 9.76 -15.24 -14.21
CA SER A 151 11.15 -15.58 -14.57
C SER A 151 12.03 -14.34 -14.70
N PHE A 152 11.49 -13.25 -15.26
CA PHE A 152 12.17 -11.98 -15.38
C PHE A 152 12.43 -11.34 -14.00
N ILE A 153 11.43 -11.33 -13.11
CA ILE A 153 11.54 -10.76 -11.76
C ILE A 153 12.59 -11.53 -10.95
N ARG A 154 12.55 -12.87 -10.96
CA ARG A 154 13.53 -13.72 -10.26
C ARG A 154 14.95 -13.49 -10.77
N ASN A 155 15.14 -13.49 -12.09
CA ASN A 155 16.45 -13.23 -12.70
C ASN A 155 16.95 -11.82 -12.38
N THR A 156 16.06 -10.82 -12.40
CA THR A 156 16.40 -9.44 -12.09
C THR A 156 16.82 -9.28 -10.63
N ALA A 157 16.14 -9.96 -9.70
CA ALA A 157 16.52 -9.94 -8.29
C ALA A 157 17.96 -10.44 -8.10
N VAL A 158 18.32 -11.55 -8.74
CA VAL A 158 19.68 -12.09 -8.71
C VAL A 158 20.69 -11.13 -9.35
N LEU A 159 20.42 -10.68 -10.58
CA LEU A 159 21.35 -9.84 -11.34
C LEU A 159 21.62 -8.48 -10.69
N ARG A 160 20.64 -7.92 -9.98
CA ARG A 160 20.75 -6.61 -9.32
C ARG A 160 21.01 -6.70 -7.82
N GLY A 161 21.08 -7.90 -7.25
CA GLY A 161 21.24 -8.09 -5.81
C GLY A 161 20.06 -7.57 -4.98
N CYS A 162 18.84 -7.55 -5.56
CA CYS A 162 17.62 -7.19 -4.84
C CYS A 162 17.13 -8.38 -4.01
N ILE A 163 16.36 -8.10 -2.96
CA ILE A 163 15.69 -9.15 -2.18
C ILE A 163 14.53 -9.68 -3.02
N LEU A 164 14.35 -11.00 -3.09
CA LEU A 164 13.21 -11.63 -3.75
C LEU A 164 12.19 -12.08 -2.69
N HIS A 165 10.95 -11.65 -2.83
CA HIS A 165 9.80 -12.23 -2.14
C HIS A 165 8.95 -13.00 -3.16
N ASP A 166 9.28 -14.27 -3.35
CA ASP A 166 8.65 -15.14 -4.36
C ASP A 166 7.30 -15.68 -3.88
N ARG A 167 6.32 -14.78 -3.80
CA ARG A 167 4.97 -15.09 -3.29
C ARG A 167 4.29 -16.20 -4.09
N PHE A 168 4.58 -16.32 -5.38
CA PHE A 168 4.05 -17.39 -6.24
C PHE A 168 4.50 -18.75 -5.71
N ARG A 169 5.81 -18.91 -5.51
CA ARG A 169 6.37 -20.14 -4.97
C ARG A 169 5.86 -20.42 -3.56
N ILE A 170 5.79 -19.40 -2.70
CA ILE A 170 5.28 -19.53 -1.33
C ILE A 170 3.84 -20.07 -1.35
N TYR A 171 2.95 -19.44 -2.14
CA TYR A 171 1.56 -19.88 -2.28
C TYR A 171 1.45 -21.34 -2.70
N HIS A 172 2.11 -21.72 -3.81
CA HIS A 172 2.03 -23.08 -4.34
C HIS A 172 2.61 -24.13 -3.38
N GLN A 173 3.61 -23.76 -2.59
CA GLN A 173 4.12 -24.61 -1.51
C GLN A 173 3.11 -24.80 -0.38
N GLU A 174 2.37 -23.76 -0.01
CA GLU A 174 1.34 -23.89 1.03
C GLU A 174 0.14 -24.72 0.58
N ILE A 175 -0.39 -24.47 -0.62
CA ILE A 175 -1.54 -25.24 -1.10
C ILE A 175 -1.21 -26.68 -1.47
N SER A 176 0.05 -26.99 -1.84
CA SER A 176 0.46 -28.38 -2.07
C SER A 176 0.57 -29.18 -0.77
N LYS A 177 0.91 -28.54 0.35
CA LYS A 177 0.87 -29.15 1.69
C LYS A 177 -0.55 -29.30 2.20
N ASN A 178 -1.38 -28.28 2.00
CA ASN A 178 -2.78 -28.25 2.45
C ASN A 178 -3.66 -27.51 1.43
N PRO A 179 -4.37 -28.23 0.55
CA PRO A 179 -5.22 -27.62 -0.47
C PRO A 179 -6.31 -26.69 0.07
N ALA A 180 -6.75 -26.86 1.33
CA ALA A 180 -7.73 -25.97 1.95
C ALA A 180 -7.20 -24.53 2.17
N GLN A 181 -5.87 -24.33 2.18
CA GLN A 181 -5.26 -23.01 2.29
C GLN A 181 -5.60 -22.10 1.11
N ARG A 182 -6.02 -22.66 -0.02
CA ARG A 182 -6.48 -21.90 -1.18
C ARG A 182 -7.59 -20.90 -0.81
N GLU A 183 -8.64 -21.37 -0.14
CA GLU A 183 -9.77 -20.53 0.29
C GLU A 183 -9.42 -19.60 1.45
N VAL A 184 -8.38 -19.96 2.21
CA VAL A 184 -7.91 -19.16 3.34
C VAL A 184 -7.06 -18.00 2.86
N LEU A 185 -6.22 -18.19 1.84
CA LEU A 185 -5.22 -17.19 1.44
C LEU A 185 -5.69 -16.26 0.33
N ILE A 186 -6.57 -16.72 -0.56
CA ILE A 186 -7.01 -15.92 -1.71
C ILE A 186 -8.52 -15.90 -1.89
N GLN A 187 -8.98 -14.82 -2.48
CA GLN A 187 -10.37 -14.61 -2.87
C GLN A 187 -10.73 -15.50 -4.07
N ALA A 188 -12.03 -15.61 -4.32
CA ALA A 188 -12.58 -16.44 -5.41
C ALA A 188 -12.09 -16.01 -6.81
N ASP A 189 -11.56 -14.79 -6.97
CA ASP A 189 -11.02 -14.31 -8.24
C ASP A 189 -9.66 -14.91 -8.64
N GLY A 190 -9.01 -15.64 -7.72
CA GLY A 190 -7.74 -16.31 -7.97
C GLY A 190 -6.50 -15.41 -7.86
N VAL A 191 -6.63 -14.14 -7.47
CA VAL A 191 -5.53 -13.15 -7.42
C VAL A 191 -5.43 -12.44 -6.08
N HIS A 192 -6.54 -11.90 -5.58
CA HIS A 192 -6.51 -11.00 -4.42
C HIS A 192 -6.53 -11.78 -3.12
N PHE A 193 -5.91 -11.22 -2.08
CA PHE A 193 -5.86 -11.84 -0.77
C PHE A 193 -7.16 -11.67 0.01
N THR A 194 -7.49 -12.70 0.78
CA THR A 194 -8.35 -12.56 1.96
C THR A 194 -7.62 -11.76 3.05
N VAL A 195 -8.27 -11.51 4.19
CA VAL A 195 -7.59 -10.89 5.35
C VAL A 195 -6.47 -11.80 5.85
N GLU A 196 -6.73 -13.09 5.95
CA GLU A 196 -5.76 -14.10 6.38
C GLU A 196 -4.59 -14.20 5.39
N GLY A 197 -4.85 -14.12 4.09
CA GLY A 197 -3.82 -14.04 3.07
C GLY A 197 -2.96 -12.79 3.17
N ASN A 198 -3.59 -11.62 3.38
CA ASN A 198 -2.86 -10.36 3.61
C ASN A 198 -1.91 -10.51 4.80
N LYS A 199 -2.39 -11.11 5.90
CA LYS A 199 -1.56 -11.37 7.09
C LYS A 199 -0.42 -12.35 6.80
N PHE A 200 -0.74 -13.50 6.23
CA PHE A 200 0.23 -14.56 5.92
C PHE A 200 1.38 -14.04 5.05
N PHE A 201 1.07 -13.38 3.92
CA PHE A 201 2.12 -12.86 3.05
C PHE A 201 2.88 -11.68 3.68
N ALA A 202 2.24 -10.89 4.56
CA ALA A 202 2.92 -9.79 5.25
C ALA A 202 3.97 -10.33 6.22
N GLU A 203 3.66 -11.43 6.91
CA GLU A 203 4.61 -12.12 7.79
C GLU A 203 5.78 -12.72 6.99
N THR A 204 5.52 -13.32 5.82
CA THR A 204 6.61 -13.83 4.95
C THR A 204 7.47 -12.71 4.36
N LEU A 205 6.87 -11.55 4.03
CA LEU A 205 7.61 -10.38 3.61
C LEU A 205 8.44 -9.79 4.76
N ALA A 206 7.85 -9.70 5.95
CA ALA A 206 8.56 -9.24 7.14
C ALA A 206 9.80 -10.12 7.42
N ALA A 207 9.68 -11.44 7.27
CA ALA A 207 10.80 -12.37 7.46
C ALA A 207 12.00 -12.08 6.54
N VAL A 208 11.79 -11.57 5.32
CA VAL A 208 12.89 -11.19 4.42
C VAL A 208 13.38 -9.75 4.62
N ILE A 209 12.56 -8.88 5.20
CA ILE A 209 12.91 -7.48 5.50
C ILE A 209 13.64 -7.33 6.84
N ILE A 210 13.21 -8.05 7.89
CA ILE A 210 13.77 -7.92 9.25
C ILE A 210 15.30 -8.01 9.28
N PRO A 211 15.96 -8.96 8.57
CA PRO A 211 17.43 -9.05 8.55
C PRO A 211 18.14 -7.80 8.02
N VAL A 212 17.45 -6.98 7.22
CA VAL A 212 18.02 -5.78 6.61
C VAL A 212 17.58 -4.47 7.28
N LEU A 213 16.65 -4.52 8.25
CA LEU A 213 16.21 -3.33 8.99
C LEU A 213 17.37 -2.51 9.60
N PRO A 214 18.40 -3.10 10.23
CA PRO A 214 19.47 -2.31 10.86
C PRO A 214 20.23 -1.41 9.90
N ARG A 215 20.35 -1.81 8.63
CA ARG A 215 21.02 -1.03 7.56
C ARG A 215 20.07 -0.19 6.72
N ALA A 216 18.75 -0.38 6.88
CA ALA A 216 17.73 0.34 6.14
C ALA A 216 17.42 1.70 6.77
N PHE A 217 17.62 1.87 8.08
CA PHE A 217 17.43 3.17 8.72
C PHE A 217 18.33 4.25 8.08
N PRO A 218 17.77 5.42 7.75
CA PRO A 218 18.51 6.44 7.02
C PRO A 218 19.61 7.06 7.90
N ALA A 219 20.72 7.45 7.26
CA ALA A 219 21.81 8.14 7.92
C ALA A 219 21.56 9.66 8.06
N VAL A 220 20.69 10.23 7.22
CA VAL A 220 20.37 11.67 7.18
C VAL A 220 18.87 11.85 7.02
N GLU A 221 18.23 12.50 8.00
CA GLU A 221 16.81 12.82 7.95
C GLU A 221 16.57 14.30 7.56
N LYS A 222 15.64 14.56 6.65
CA LYS A 222 15.11 15.91 6.44
C LYS A 222 14.37 16.35 7.71
N SER A 223 14.35 17.66 7.99
CA SER A 223 13.75 18.17 9.22
C SER A 223 12.26 17.80 9.33
N PRO A 224 11.72 17.58 10.53
CA PRO A 224 10.29 17.34 10.71
C PRO A 224 9.39 18.45 10.15
N GLY A 225 9.85 19.70 10.19
CA GLY A 225 9.14 20.84 9.60
C GLY A 225 8.95 20.72 8.07
N PHE A 226 9.95 20.20 7.36
CA PHE A 226 9.85 19.95 5.91
C PHE A 226 8.71 18.96 5.61
N TRP A 227 8.64 17.87 6.36
CA TRP A 227 7.60 16.85 6.16
C TRP A 227 6.22 17.34 6.55
N TYR A 228 6.12 18.10 7.65
CA TYR A 228 4.88 18.72 8.08
C TYR A 228 4.32 19.67 7.02
N GLU A 229 5.15 20.56 6.48
CA GLU A 229 4.76 21.47 5.40
C GLU A 229 4.22 20.70 4.20
N ARG A 230 4.97 19.72 3.69
CA ARG A 230 4.53 18.88 2.56
C ARG A 230 3.22 18.15 2.82
N ALA A 231 2.96 17.70 4.05
CA ALA A 231 1.71 17.04 4.41
C ALA A 231 0.52 18.02 4.33
N THR A 232 0.70 19.23 4.85
CA THR A 232 -0.37 20.25 4.97
C THR A 232 -0.71 20.94 3.66
N VAL A 233 0.25 21.14 2.75
CA VAL A 233 0.03 21.79 1.45
C VAL A 233 -0.52 20.84 0.38
N ASN A 234 -0.79 19.57 0.72
CA ASN A 234 -1.35 18.61 -0.22
C ASN A 234 -2.80 18.99 -0.58
N PRO A 235 -3.13 19.25 -1.87
CA PRO A 235 -4.46 19.71 -2.26
C PRO A 235 -5.59 18.79 -1.81
N ALA A 236 -5.41 17.47 -1.91
CA ALA A 236 -6.41 16.50 -1.51
C ALA A 236 -6.77 16.60 -0.02
N TYR A 237 -5.78 16.91 0.83
CA TYR A 237 -5.97 17.09 2.26
C TYR A 237 -6.68 18.41 2.55
N MET A 238 -6.24 19.52 1.95
CA MET A 238 -6.88 20.83 2.12
C MET A 238 -8.34 20.82 1.66
N GLU A 239 -8.59 20.22 0.49
CA GLU A 239 -9.94 20.09 -0.07
C GLU A 239 -10.82 19.19 0.79
N ALA A 240 -10.29 18.07 1.32
CA ALA A 240 -11.04 17.21 2.24
C ALA A 240 -11.40 17.92 3.56
N CYS A 241 -10.48 18.69 4.13
CA CYS A 241 -10.73 19.53 5.31
C CYS A 241 -11.85 20.55 5.03
N ALA A 242 -11.74 21.31 3.94
CA ALA A 242 -12.75 22.29 3.55
C ALA A 242 -14.11 21.63 3.25
N ALA A 243 -14.11 20.47 2.59
CA ALA A 243 -15.32 19.71 2.29
C ALA A 243 -16.00 19.23 3.58
N LEU A 244 -15.24 18.73 4.56
CA LEU A 244 -15.77 18.35 5.87
C LEU A 244 -16.40 19.55 6.60
N GLU A 245 -15.72 20.69 6.62
CA GLU A 245 -16.23 21.90 7.28
C GLU A 245 -17.54 22.40 6.69
N ASN A 246 -17.70 22.25 5.36
CA ASN A 246 -18.89 22.65 4.62
C ASN A 246 -19.95 21.55 4.51
N GLY A 247 -19.76 20.39 5.15
CA GLY A 247 -20.71 19.27 5.09
C GLY A 247 -20.81 18.59 3.71
N ARG A 248 -19.77 18.74 2.86
CA ARG A 248 -19.71 18.22 1.48
C ARG A 248 -18.66 17.12 1.27
N LEU A 249 -18.26 16.44 2.35
CA LEU A 249 -17.17 15.46 2.30
C LEU A 249 -17.52 14.25 1.41
N LYS A 250 -18.80 13.85 1.38
CA LYS A 250 -19.28 12.76 0.53
C LYS A 250 -19.16 13.14 -0.95
N GLU A 251 -19.65 14.31 -1.32
CA GLU A 251 -19.60 14.86 -2.68
C GLU A 251 -18.14 14.96 -3.15
N PHE A 252 -17.28 15.49 -2.29
CA PHE A 252 -15.84 15.56 -2.56
C PHE A 252 -15.28 14.20 -2.96
N PHE A 253 -15.58 13.10 -2.26
CA PHE A 253 -15.03 11.80 -2.63
C PHE A 253 -15.67 11.15 -3.85
N LEU A 254 -16.94 11.43 -4.14
CA LEU A 254 -17.67 10.87 -5.28
C LEU A 254 -17.39 11.62 -6.60
N GLU A 255 -16.96 12.87 -6.54
CA GLU A 255 -16.64 13.65 -7.73
C GLU A 255 -15.38 13.11 -8.45
N PRO A 256 -15.44 12.97 -9.80
CA PRO A 256 -14.28 12.57 -10.60
C PRO A 256 -13.12 13.55 -10.43
N LYS A 257 -11.91 13.01 -10.28
CA LYS A 257 -10.68 13.80 -10.17
C LYS A 257 -9.63 13.29 -11.14
N SER A 258 -8.69 14.17 -11.49
CA SER A 258 -7.50 13.83 -12.28
C SER A 258 -6.46 13.03 -11.48
N TYR A 259 -6.66 12.87 -10.17
CA TYR A 259 -5.76 12.18 -9.26
C TYR A 259 -6.54 11.25 -8.31
N SER A 260 -5.84 10.24 -7.78
CA SER A 260 -6.40 9.38 -6.74
C SER A 260 -6.35 10.10 -5.39
N SER A 261 -7.52 10.48 -4.85
CA SER A 261 -7.63 11.06 -3.49
C SER A 261 -6.96 10.17 -2.44
N ARG A 262 -7.15 8.86 -2.56
CA ARG A 262 -6.53 7.84 -1.71
C ARG A 262 -5.00 7.91 -1.72
N LEU A 263 -4.34 7.89 -2.88
CA LEU A 263 -2.87 7.97 -2.94
C LEU A 263 -2.36 9.32 -2.41
N ALA A 264 -3.08 10.41 -2.72
CA ALA A 264 -2.73 11.73 -2.22
C ALA A 264 -2.85 11.82 -0.69
N LEU A 265 -3.91 11.25 -0.10
CA LEU A 265 -4.13 11.21 1.35
C LEU A 265 -3.18 10.23 2.07
N GLN A 266 -2.82 9.09 1.45
CA GLN A 266 -1.78 8.19 1.96
C GLN A 266 -0.45 8.92 2.11
N ARG A 267 -0.11 9.77 1.13
CA ARG A 267 1.09 10.60 1.19
C ARG A 267 1.05 11.61 2.33
N THR A 268 -0.07 12.31 2.50
CA THR A 268 -0.27 13.21 3.63
C THR A 268 -0.10 12.48 4.96
N ARG A 269 -0.72 11.30 5.12
CA ARG A 269 -0.58 10.50 6.34
C ARG A 269 0.88 10.15 6.61
N SER A 270 1.59 9.64 5.61
CA SER A 270 2.99 9.19 5.75
C SER A 270 3.92 10.35 6.10
N PHE A 271 3.76 11.51 5.43
CA PHE A 271 4.56 12.71 5.70
C PHE A 271 4.28 13.30 7.08
N ALA A 272 3.01 13.35 7.49
CA ALA A 272 2.63 13.79 8.82
C ALA A 272 3.16 12.84 9.91
N ARG A 273 3.10 11.52 9.67
CA ARG A 273 3.66 10.52 10.58
C ARG A 273 5.18 10.62 10.70
N ARG A 274 5.88 10.98 9.63
CA ARG A 274 7.31 11.28 9.70
C ARG A 274 7.59 12.55 10.47
N ALA A 275 6.79 13.59 10.28
CA ALA A 275 6.94 14.84 11.03
C ALA A 275 6.63 14.68 12.53
N SER A 276 5.86 13.68 12.93
CA SER A 276 5.49 13.48 14.34
C SER A 276 6.63 12.93 15.21
N VAL A 277 7.73 12.45 14.62
CA VAL A 277 8.92 12.03 15.39
C VAL A 277 9.79 13.20 15.87
N ALA A 278 9.37 14.44 15.61
CA ALA A 278 10.09 15.65 15.99
C ALA A 278 10.35 15.75 17.51
N ASP A 279 11.53 16.25 17.88
CA ASP A 279 11.85 16.61 19.27
C ASP A 279 10.99 17.81 19.78
N SER A 280 10.51 18.66 18.86
CA SER A 280 9.62 19.78 19.19
C SER A 280 8.19 19.29 19.43
N ASN A 281 7.68 19.54 20.64
CA ASN A 281 6.32 19.18 21.03
C ASN A 281 5.25 19.83 20.12
N GLU A 282 5.49 21.03 19.60
CA GLU A 282 4.49 21.73 18.77
C GLU A 282 4.34 21.10 17.37
N ILE A 283 5.45 20.86 16.67
CA ILE A 283 5.40 20.22 15.34
C ILE A 283 4.87 18.80 15.49
N ALA A 284 5.31 18.06 16.51
CA ALA A 284 4.85 16.69 16.76
C ALA A 284 3.32 16.62 16.97
N GLN A 285 2.75 17.53 17.77
CA GLN A 285 1.31 17.60 18.01
C GLN A 285 0.52 17.96 16.74
N LYS A 286 0.96 18.99 16.00
CA LYS A 286 0.30 19.40 14.75
C LYS A 286 0.38 18.30 13.70
N ALA A 287 1.54 17.66 13.56
CA ALA A 287 1.75 16.55 12.64
C ALA A 287 0.88 15.34 13.02
N THR A 288 0.75 15.03 14.31
CA THR A 288 -0.16 13.98 14.80
C THR A 288 -1.60 14.28 14.39
N LEU A 289 -2.10 15.51 14.58
CA LEU A 289 -3.44 15.87 14.11
C LEU A 289 -3.63 15.63 12.60
N VAL A 290 -2.68 16.07 11.77
CA VAL A 290 -2.74 15.88 10.31
C VAL A 290 -2.74 14.39 9.95
N GLU A 291 -1.93 13.57 10.62
CA GLU A 291 -1.85 12.13 10.41
C GLU A 291 -3.17 11.43 10.75
N ARG A 292 -3.78 11.77 11.90
CA ARG A 292 -5.07 11.21 12.34
C ARG A 292 -6.21 11.65 11.42
N LEU A 293 -6.23 12.90 10.97
CA LEU A 293 -7.22 13.39 10.01
C LEU A 293 -7.05 12.71 8.64
N ALA A 294 -5.83 12.54 8.15
CA ALA A 294 -5.57 11.83 6.91
C ALA A 294 -6.04 10.36 6.98
N ALA A 295 -5.85 9.68 8.11
CA ALA A 295 -6.43 8.37 8.36
C ALA A 295 -7.97 8.39 8.30
N GLY A 296 -8.61 9.36 8.95
CA GLY A 296 -10.07 9.54 8.87
C GLY A 296 -10.58 9.79 7.44
N PHE A 297 -9.88 10.60 6.66
CA PHE A 297 -10.22 10.85 5.25
C PHE A 297 -9.98 9.63 4.36
N LEU A 298 -8.95 8.83 4.62
CA LEU A 298 -8.73 7.55 3.93
C LEU A 298 -9.88 6.57 4.20
N ALA A 299 -10.35 6.49 5.44
CA ALA A 299 -11.54 5.68 5.77
C ALA A 299 -12.81 6.25 5.12
N ALA A 300 -13.00 7.58 5.11
CA ALA A 300 -14.14 8.21 4.44
C ALA A 300 -14.16 7.92 2.93
N GLU A 301 -13.03 8.08 2.24
CA GLU A 301 -12.90 7.69 0.82
C GLU A 301 -13.28 6.23 0.62
N ARG A 302 -12.78 5.36 1.50
CA ARG A 302 -13.02 3.91 1.44
C ARG A 302 -14.47 3.52 1.65
N ILE A 303 -15.18 4.20 2.53
CA ILE A 303 -16.62 4.00 2.76
C ILE A 303 -17.41 4.24 1.47
N PHE A 304 -16.96 5.15 0.60
CA PHE A 304 -17.63 5.49 -0.66
C PHE A 304 -17.13 4.68 -1.86
N SER A 305 -15.92 4.11 -1.79
CA SER A 305 -15.35 3.30 -2.88
C SER A 305 -15.50 1.79 -2.69
N ALA A 306 -15.77 1.31 -1.47
CA ALA A 306 -15.99 -0.11 -1.20
C ALA A 306 -17.48 -0.47 -1.26
N PRO A 307 -17.86 -1.58 -1.92
CA PRO A 307 -19.25 -2.06 -1.94
C PRO A 307 -19.58 -3.03 -0.79
N VAL A 308 -18.59 -3.38 0.05
CA VAL A 308 -18.70 -4.46 1.05
C VAL A 308 -18.91 -3.88 2.46
N PRO A 309 -20.04 -4.16 3.14
CA PRO A 309 -20.35 -3.61 4.46
C PRO A 309 -19.27 -3.86 5.53
N GLU A 310 -18.64 -5.04 5.52
CA GLU A 310 -17.58 -5.39 6.47
C GLU A 310 -16.34 -4.51 6.28
N ILE A 311 -15.99 -4.20 5.04
CA ILE A 311 -14.87 -3.30 4.70
C ILE A 311 -15.16 -1.87 5.16
N ILE A 312 -16.40 -1.41 4.91
CA ILE A 312 -16.89 -0.08 5.32
C ILE A 312 -16.79 0.05 6.85
N LYS A 313 -17.39 -0.90 7.58
CA LYS A 313 -17.43 -0.91 9.05
C LYS A 313 -16.01 -0.98 9.64
N GLY A 314 -15.20 -1.94 9.19
CA GLY A 314 -13.84 -2.09 9.72
C GLY A 314 -12.96 -0.85 9.47
N SER A 315 -13.11 -0.20 8.31
CA SER A 315 -12.35 1.01 7.99
C SER A 315 -12.78 2.21 8.85
N ALA A 316 -14.10 2.34 9.11
CA ALA A 316 -14.62 3.37 10.01
C ALA A 316 -14.12 3.17 11.45
N GLU A 317 -14.20 1.95 11.97
CA GLU A 317 -13.71 1.60 13.32
C GLU A 317 -12.20 1.85 13.46
N TRP A 318 -11.41 1.50 12.43
CA TRP A 318 -9.98 1.79 12.39
C TRP A 318 -9.69 3.29 12.50
N ALA A 319 -10.37 4.13 11.71
CA ALA A 319 -10.18 5.56 11.75
C ALA A 319 -10.65 6.20 13.07
N LEU A 320 -11.76 5.74 13.63
CA LEU A 320 -12.30 6.25 14.90
C LEU A 320 -11.33 6.04 16.06
N ARG A 321 -10.67 4.87 16.14
CA ARG A 321 -9.61 4.62 17.13
C ARG A 321 -8.45 5.59 17.01
N MET A 322 -8.07 5.95 15.79
CA MET A 322 -7.00 6.93 15.55
C MET A 322 -7.44 8.35 15.96
N LEU A 323 -8.67 8.74 15.61
CA LEU A 323 -9.18 10.08 15.90
C LEU A 323 -9.43 10.35 17.39
N GLU A 324 -9.59 9.31 18.22
CA GLU A 324 -9.82 9.43 19.66
C GLU A 324 -8.75 10.29 20.37
N GLU A 325 -7.48 10.10 20.03
CA GLU A 325 -6.34 10.84 20.60
C GLU A 325 -6.41 12.36 20.34
N VAL A 326 -7.06 12.75 19.24
CA VAL A 326 -7.13 14.15 18.79
C VAL A 326 -8.56 14.70 18.81
N ASN A 327 -9.49 13.99 19.45
CA ASN A 327 -10.92 14.33 19.43
C ASN A 327 -11.26 15.66 20.13
N HIS A 328 -10.34 16.20 20.93
CA HIS A 328 -10.44 17.55 21.49
C HIS A 328 -10.37 18.65 20.42
N GLN A 329 -9.88 18.34 19.20
CA GLN A 329 -9.87 19.24 18.06
C GLN A 329 -11.22 19.20 17.32
N THR A 330 -11.81 20.37 17.09
CA THR A 330 -13.14 20.51 16.47
C THR A 330 -13.27 19.76 15.14
N ILE A 331 -12.26 19.82 14.28
CA ILE A 331 -12.26 19.13 12.98
C ILE A 331 -12.23 17.61 13.13
N ALA A 332 -11.46 17.07 14.08
CA ALA A 332 -11.40 15.64 14.35
C ALA A 332 -12.72 15.11 14.90
N ARG A 333 -13.38 15.87 15.79
CA ARG A 333 -14.71 15.55 16.29
C ARG A 333 -15.76 15.51 15.17
N LYS A 334 -15.78 16.52 14.28
CA LYS A 334 -16.66 16.53 13.11
C LYS A 334 -16.44 15.32 12.20
N LEU A 335 -15.17 14.96 11.95
CA LEU A 335 -14.84 13.78 11.14
C LEU A 335 -15.29 12.48 11.81
N SER A 336 -15.14 12.37 13.13
CA SER A 336 -15.60 11.22 13.91
C SER A 336 -17.13 11.08 13.87
N GLU A 337 -17.86 12.18 14.02
CA GLU A 337 -19.33 12.23 13.87
C GLU A 337 -19.74 11.77 12.46
N PHE A 338 -19.06 12.27 11.42
CA PHE A 338 -19.31 11.85 10.03
C PHE A 338 -19.09 10.35 9.82
N LEU A 339 -17.96 9.80 10.29
CA LEU A 339 -17.64 8.38 10.15
C LEU A 339 -18.63 7.48 10.90
N ASN A 340 -19.04 7.87 12.12
CA ASN A 340 -20.06 7.15 12.87
C ASN A 340 -21.40 7.11 12.12
N ASN A 341 -21.83 8.24 11.56
CA ASN A 341 -23.06 8.30 10.76
C ASN A 341 -22.98 7.40 9.52
N CYS A 342 -21.81 7.35 8.87
CA CYS A 342 -21.62 6.50 7.70
C CYS A 342 -21.62 5.00 8.05
N ALA A 343 -21.03 4.61 9.18
CA ALA A 343 -20.97 3.22 9.62
C ALA A 343 -22.33 2.64 10.04
N GLN A 344 -23.30 3.51 10.38
CA GLN A 344 -24.65 3.12 10.78
C GLN A 344 -25.65 3.04 9.62
N LEU A 345 -25.26 3.41 8.40
CA LEU A 345 -26.15 3.33 7.24
C LEU A 345 -26.44 1.87 6.89
N PRO A 346 -27.71 1.43 6.85
CA PRO A 346 -28.05 0.09 6.41
C PRO A 346 -27.65 -0.12 4.95
N ASP A 347 -27.20 -1.35 4.69
CA ASP A 347 -26.82 -1.97 3.42
C ASP A 347 -27.35 -1.20 2.18
N ARG A 348 -26.48 -0.42 1.53
CA ARG A 348 -26.80 0.25 0.26
C ARG A 348 -26.74 -0.78 -0.86
N ARG A 349 -27.83 -1.53 -1.03
CA ARG A 349 -28.10 -2.28 -2.26
C ARG A 349 -28.41 -1.35 -3.42
#